data_AF-A0A7S1WI26-F1
#
_entry.id   AF-A0A7S1WI26-F1
#
_cell.length_a   1.000
_cell.length_b   1.000
_cell.length_c   1.000
_cell.angle_alpha   90.00
_cell.angle_beta   90.00
_cell.angle_gamma   90.00
#
_symmetry.space_group_name_H-M   'P 1'
#
loop_
_entity.id
_entity.type
_entity.pdbx_description
1 polymer ?
#
loop_
_entity_poly.entity_id
_entity_poly.type
_entity_poly.pdbx_seq_one_letter_code
_entity_poly.pdbx_strand_id
1 'polypeptide(L)'
;SVVLFMSVVLNAVVQLYICYMLLNSESFVRVDAFKRLQPYMRHWRLSFAHHFRQMDSTGRSLGSRVCGDDQALSIADAQASLLGEINAYLGLDPEDMDMGHFGAGTLLCSVCVFLFVVLVLRELRTLLTFLLALCAVPRGPATRLECGCLTSLATSRLAALPPWP
;
A
#
# COMPACT_ATOMS: atom_id res chain seq x y z
N SER A 1 -27.98 -16.67 8.12
CA SER A 1 -27.16 -15.70 7.38
C SER A 1 -25.71 -16.15 7.27
N VAL A 2 -25.42 -17.10 6.36
CA VAL A 2 -24.06 -17.65 6.17
C VAL A 2 -23.07 -16.56 5.74
N VAL A 3 -23.52 -15.61 4.91
CA VAL A 3 -22.70 -14.48 4.44
C VAL A 3 -22.19 -13.61 5.59
N LEU A 4 -23.05 -13.25 6.55
CA LEU A 4 -22.65 -12.42 7.69
C LEU A 4 -21.62 -13.14 8.58
N PHE A 5 -21.80 -14.44 8.79
CA PHE A 5 -20.85 -15.25 9.54
C PHE A 5 -19.48 -15.28 8.85
N MET A 6 -19.45 -15.53 7.52
CA MET A 6 -18.21 -15.49 6.74
C MET A 6 -17.53 -14.12 6.77
N SER A 7 -18.30 -13.03 6.72
CA SER A 7 -17.75 -11.68 6.80
C SER A 7 -17.12 -11.39 8.17
N VAL A 8 -17.73 -11.84 9.26
CA VAL A 8 -17.17 -11.68 10.62
C VAL A 8 -15.88 -12.48 10.78
N VAL A 9 -15.86 -13.73 10.30
CA VAL A 9 -14.65 -14.57 10.31
C VAL A 9 -13.53 -13.93 9.52
N LEU A 10 -13.80 -13.46 8.29
CA LEU A 10 -12.79 -12.79 7.46
C LEU A 10 -12.26 -11.52 8.13
N ASN A 11 -13.14 -10.71 8.73
CA ASN A 11 -12.73 -9.52 9.47
C ASN A 11 -11.83 -9.87 10.66
N ALA A 12 -12.18 -10.91 11.43
CA ALA A 12 -11.33 -11.37 12.54
C ALA A 12 -9.96 -11.85 12.04
N VAL A 13 -9.90 -12.59 10.93
CA VAL A 13 -8.63 -13.04 10.32
C VAL A 13 -7.77 -11.85 9.90
N VAL A 14 -8.33 -10.86 9.22
CA VAL A 14 -7.59 -9.65 8.79
C VAL A 14 -7.09 -8.85 10.00
N GLN A 15 -7.93 -8.66 11.02
CA GLN A 15 -7.54 -7.96 12.24
C GLN A 15 -6.44 -8.70 13.00
N LEU A 16 -6.55 -10.02 13.16
CA LEU A 16 -5.53 -10.85 13.78
C LEU A 16 -4.21 -10.79 13.02
N TYR A 17 -4.27 -10.81 11.69
CA TYR A 17 -3.09 -10.69 10.84
C TYR A 17 -2.40 -9.32 10.99
N ILE A 18 -3.17 -8.23 11.02
CA ILE A 18 -2.62 -6.88 11.25
C ILE A 18 -1.99 -6.78 12.65
N CYS A 19 -2.66 -7.29 13.69
CA CYS A 19 -2.12 -7.32 15.05
C CYS A 19 -0.84 -8.16 15.11
N TYR A 20 -0.83 -9.34 14.48
CA TYR A 20 0.34 -10.20 14.40
C TYR A 20 1.52 -9.46 13.75
N MET A 21 1.28 -8.77 12.63
CA MET A 21 2.31 -7.99 11.96
C MET A 21 2.81 -6.83 12.84
N LEU A 22 1.91 -6.05 13.45
CA LEU A 22 2.30 -4.93 14.31
C LEU A 22 3.11 -5.36 15.55
N LEU A 23 2.82 -6.54 16.11
CA LEU A 23 3.51 -7.04 17.30
C LEU A 23 4.84 -7.73 16.97
N ASN A 24 4.97 -8.37 15.80
CA ASN A 24 6.15 -9.17 15.46
C ASN A 24 7.11 -8.49 14.47
N SER A 25 6.71 -7.43 13.79
CA SER A 25 7.59 -6.74 12.84
C SER A 25 8.25 -5.51 13.45
N GLU A 26 9.53 -5.65 13.85
CA GLU A 26 10.35 -4.51 14.27
C GLU A 26 10.49 -3.45 13.17
N SER A 27 10.41 -3.87 11.91
CA SER A 27 10.45 -3.00 10.73
C SER A 27 9.35 -1.93 10.76
N PHE A 28 8.15 -2.26 11.25
CA PHE A 28 7.04 -1.31 11.37
C PHE A 28 7.23 -0.31 12.51
N VAL A 29 7.76 -0.78 13.64
CA VAL A 29 8.08 0.09 14.78
C VAL A 29 9.19 1.08 14.43
N ARG A 30 10.11 0.69 13.53
CA ARG A 30 11.28 1.48 13.12
C ARG A 30 11.06 2.41 11.92
N VAL A 31 9.84 2.57 11.40
CA VAL A 31 9.59 3.41 10.19
C VAL A 31 10.18 4.82 10.32
N ASP A 32 10.08 5.44 11.49
CA ASP A 32 10.64 6.77 11.71
C ASP A 32 12.17 6.79 11.75
N ALA A 33 12.79 5.70 12.20
CA ALA A 33 14.24 5.53 12.13
C ALA A 33 14.70 5.43 10.67
N PHE A 34 14.00 4.62 9.84
CA PHE A 34 14.29 4.51 8.41
C PHE A 34 14.13 5.84 7.67
N LYS A 35 13.04 6.59 7.93
CA LYS A 35 12.83 7.92 7.34
C LYS A 35 13.96 8.89 7.68
N ARG A 36 14.46 8.85 8.91
CA ARG A 36 15.62 9.66 9.33
C ARG A 36 16.92 9.21 8.67
N LEU A 37 17.09 7.92 8.40
CA LEU A 37 18.28 7.37 7.77
C LEU A 37 18.36 7.64 6.26
N GLN A 38 17.20 7.74 5.59
CA GLN A 38 17.10 7.92 4.13
C GLN A 38 18.04 8.99 3.55
N PRO A 39 18.10 10.24 4.06
CA PRO A 39 18.99 11.26 3.49
C PRO A 39 20.48 10.89 3.63
N TYR A 40 20.87 10.26 4.74
CA TYR A 40 22.24 9.81 4.98
C TYR A 40 22.62 8.67 4.04
N MET A 41 21.73 7.70 3.85
CA MET A 41 21.94 6.60 2.90
C MET A 41 22.03 7.10 1.46
N ARG A 42 21.21 8.09 1.10
CA ARG A 42 21.30 8.74 -0.21
C ARG A 42 22.64 9.45 -0.39
N HIS A 43 23.09 10.20 0.61
CA HIS A 43 24.40 10.86 0.57
C HIS A 43 25.54 9.84 0.49
N TRP A 44 25.50 8.78 1.29
CA TRP A 44 26.49 7.70 1.23
C TRP A 44 26.57 7.07 -0.16
N ARG A 45 25.42 6.79 -0.77
CA ARG A 45 25.34 6.20 -2.11
C ARG A 45 25.97 7.10 -3.17
N LEU A 46 25.79 8.41 -3.08
CA LEU A 46 26.33 9.37 -4.05
C LEU A 46 27.81 9.70 -3.81
N SER A 47 28.25 9.73 -2.56
CA SER A 47 29.57 10.24 -2.19
C SER A 47 30.61 9.16 -1.93
N PHE A 48 30.23 8.04 -1.32
CA PHE A 48 31.16 7.04 -0.79
C PHE A 48 31.07 5.69 -1.50
N ALA A 49 29.85 5.23 -1.81
CA ALA A 49 29.62 3.89 -2.37
C ALA A 49 30.34 3.64 -3.70
N HIS A 50 30.56 4.68 -4.50
CA HIS A 50 31.24 4.61 -5.80
C HIS A 50 32.59 5.33 -5.82
N HIS A 51 33.11 5.73 -4.66
CA HIS A 51 34.36 6.49 -4.60
C HIS A 51 35.56 5.58 -4.87
N PHE A 52 36.50 6.02 -5.73
CA PHE A 52 37.66 5.22 -6.14
C PHE A 52 38.53 4.75 -4.96
N ARG A 53 38.65 5.57 -3.91
CA ARG A 53 39.38 5.21 -2.67
C ARG A 53 38.78 4.02 -1.89
N GLN A 54 37.52 3.68 -2.16
CA GLN A 54 36.79 2.60 -1.50
C GLN A 54 36.62 1.39 -2.44
N MET A 55 37.31 1.37 -3.58
CA MET A 55 37.35 0.20 -4.45
C MET A 55 38.25 -0.88 -3.87
N ASP A 56 37.84 -2.13 -4.02
CA ASP A 56 38.67 -3.29 -3.71
C ASP A 56 39.79 -3.44 -4.77
N SER A 57 40.80 -4.25 -4.44
CA SER A 57 41.88 -4.69 -5.32
C SER A 57 41.40 -5.26 -6.66
N THR A 58 40.18 -5.81 -6.71
CA THR A 58 39.51 -6.32 -7.92
C THR A 58 38.80 -5.23 -8.75
N GLY A 59 38.85 -3.97 -8.32
CA GLY A 59 38.17 -2.85 -8.97
C GLY A 59 36.67 -2.75 -8.68
N ARG A 60 36.12 -3.60 -7.81
CA ARG A 60 34.71 -3.54 -7.40
C ARG A 60 34.48 -2.36 -6.44
N SER A 61 33.44 -1.58 -6.71
CA SER A 61 33.07 -0.47 -5.83
C SER A 61 32.48 -0.96 -4.51
N LEU A 62 32.61 -0.16 -3.45
CA LEU A 62 32.05 -0.45 -2.14
C LEU A 62 30.55 -0.74 -2.21
N GLY A 63 29.80 0.05 -2.99
CA GLY A 63 28.37 -0.14 -3.21
C GLY A 63 28.03 -1.46 -3.90
N SER A 64 28.83 -1.89 -4.88
CA SER A 64 28.62 -3.18 -5.54
C SER A 64 28.83 -4.35 -4.59
N ARG A 65 29.76 -4.21 -3.63
CA ARG A 65 30.04 -5.23 -2.61
C ARG A 65 28.96 -5.29 -1.55
N VAL A 66 28.45 -4.13 -1.11
CA VAL A 66 27.28 -4.04 -0.22
C VAL A 66 26.05 -4.69 -0.87
N CYS A 67 25.79 -4.40 -2.15
CA CYS A 67 24.64 -4.96 -2.85
C CYS A 67 24.78 -6.45 -3.20
N GLY A 68 25.99 -7.00 -3.18
CA GLY A 68 26.27 -8.41 -3.47
C GLY A 68 26.58 -9.24 -2.23
N ASP A 69 26.16 -8.77 -1.05
CA ASP A 69 26.31 -9.44 0.26
C ASP A 69 27.75 -9.93 0.56
N ASP A 70 28.75 -9.07 0.29
CA ASP A 70 30.14 -9.43 0.55
C ASP A 70 30.44 -9.50 2.06
N GLN A 71 30.59 -10.72 2.58
CA GLN A 71 30.84 -10.99 4.00
C GLN A 71 32.19 -10.46 4.52
N ALA A 72 33.13 -10.10 3.65
CA ALA A 72 34.43 -9.56 4.06
C ALA A 72 34.42 -8.04 4.30
N LEU A 73 33.24 -7.41 4.36
CA LEU A 73 33.10 -5.96 4.32
C LEU A 73 32.98 -5.31 5.72
N SER A 74 34.11 -4.93 6.31
CA SER A 74 34.13 -4.25 7.63
C SER A 74 33.78 -2.75 7.59
N ILE A 75 33.94 -2.09 6.44
CA ILE A 75 33.82 -0.62 6.32
C ILE A 75 32.36 -0.16 6.18
N ALA A 76 31.48 -1.01 5.62
CA ALA A 76 30.09 -0.65 5.32
C ALA A 76 29.09 -1.68 5.88
N ASP A 77 29.41 -2.22 7.06
CA ASP A 77 28.60 -3.21 7.76
C ASP A 77 27.18 -2.70 8.07
N ALA A 78 27.07 -1.44 8.50
CA ALA A 78 25.77 -0.81 8.76
C ALA A 78 24.88 -0.73 7.51
N GLN A 79 25.47 -0.45 6.33
CA GLN A 79 24.74 -0.38 5.07
C GLN A 79 24.36 -1.77 4.55
N ALA A 80 25.23 -2.77 4.72
CA ALA A 80 24.95 -4.16 4.39
C ALA A 80 23.85 -4.74 5.28
N SER A 81 23.94 -4.54 6.60
CA SER A 81 22.92 -4.93 7.58
C SER A 81 21.56 -4.30 7.25
N LEU A 82 21.53 -2.99 6.95
CA LEU A 82 20.30 -2.30 6.55
C LEU A 82 19.71 -2.89 5.26
N LEU A 83 20.55 -3.24 4.28
CA LEU A 83 20.09 -3.86 3.04
C LEU A 83 19.51 -5.25 3.30
N GLY A 84 20.12 -6.04 4.18
CA GLY A 84 19.59 -7.32 4.64
C GLY A 84 18.20 -7.20 5.28
N GLU A 85 17.99 -6.20 6.13
CA GLU A 85 16.67 -5.92 6.72
C GLU A 85 15.63 -5.55 5.66
N ILE A 86 16.01 -4.79 4.63
CA ILE A 86 15.13 -4.41 3.51
C ILE A 86 14.78 -5.64 2.66
N ASN A 87 15.76 -6.47 2.34
CA ASN A 87 15.54 -7.69 1.55
C ASN A 87 14.65 -8.68 2.30
N ALA A 88 14.84 -8.84 3.61
CA ALA A 88 13.97 -9.67 4.45
C ALA A 88 12.52 -9.13 4.50
N TYR A 89 12.35 -7.80 4.57
CA TYR A 89 11.02 -7.18 4.53
C TYR A 89 10.30 -7.40 3.18
N LEU A 90 11.05 -7.35 2.08
CA LEU A 90 10.53 -7.53 0.72
C LEU A 90 10.41 -9.02 0.31
N GLY A 91 11.12 -9.92 0.98
CA GLY A 91 11.20 -11.35 0.62
C GLY A 91 12.10 -11.61 -0.58
N LEU A 92 13.13 -10.78 -0.76
CA LEU A 92 14.10 -10.90 -1.86
C LEU A 92 15.28 -11.76 -1.43
N ASP A 93 15.71 -12.66 -2.32
CA ASP A 93 16.95 -13.40 -2.10
C ASP A 93 18.17 -12.49 -2.28
N PRO A 94 19.19 -12.58 -1.41
CA PRO A 94 20.33 -11.68 -1.40
C PRO A 94 21.25 -11.85 -2.62
N GLU A 95 21.26 -13.01 -3.26
CA GLU A 95 22.16 -13.31 -4.39
C GLU A 95 21.59 -12.83 -5.73
N ASP A 96 20.31 -13.08 -5.98
CA ASP A 96 19.68 -12.82 -7.29
C ASP A 96 18.65 -11.68 -7.28
N MET A 97 18.31 -11.13 -6.10
CA MET A 97 17.19 -10.19 -5.91
C MET A 97 15.87 -10.70 -6.52
N ASP A 98 15.74 -12.03 -6.65
CA ASP A 98 14.52 -12.68 -7.11
C ASP A 98 13.53 -12.84 -5.95
N MET A 99 12.25 -12.91 -6.30
CA MET A 99 11.18 -13.13 -5.33
C MET A 99 11.14 -14.62 -4.96
N GLY A 100 11.95 -15.02 -3.96
CA GLY A 100 11.93 -16.39 -3.45
C GLY A 100 10.70 -16.68 -2.59
N HIS A 101 10.23 -15.69 -1.81
CA HIS A 101 9.13 -15.86 -0.85
C HIS A 101 8.30 -14.58 -0.69
N PHE A 102 7.06 -14.71 -0.22
CA PHE A 102 6.23 -13.55 0.13
C PHE A 102 6.78 -12.88 1.41
N GLY A 103 7.50 -11.77 1.24
CA GLY A 103 7.95 -10.92 2.34
C GLY A 103 6.79 -10.31 3.13
N ALA A 104 7.07 -9.94 4.38
CA ALA A 104 6.10 -9.31 5.27
C ALA A 104 5.48 -8.04 4.64
N GLY A 105 6.28 -7.26 3.90
CA GLY A 105 5.82 -6.06 3.20
C GLY A 105 4.82 -6.35 2.09
N THR A 106 5.06 -7.38 1.30
CA THR A 106 4.18 -7.78 0.19
C THR A 106 2.83 -8.26 0.71
N LEU A 107 2.82 -9.09 1.75
CA LEU A 107 1.59 -9.58 2.36
C LEU A 107 0.78 -8.45 3.01
N LEU A 108 1.43 -7.54 3.74
CA LEU A 108 0.72 -6.39 4.32
C LEU A 108 0.14 -5.48 3.22
N CYS A 109 0.92 -5.17 2.19
CA CYS A 109 0.45 -4.37 1.05
C CYS A 109 -0.80 -5.01 0.43
N SER A 110 -0.79 -6.33 0.22
CA SER A 110 -1.94 -7.06 -0.32
C SER A 110 -3.20 -6.91 0.54
N VAL A 111 -3.06 -6.96 1.88
CA VAL A 111 -4.17 -6.76 2.82
C VAL A 111 -4.69 -5.32 2.77
N CYS A 112 -3.80 -4.33 2.72
CA CYS A 112 -4.19 -2.93 2.58
C CYS A 112 -4.95 -2.67 1.27
N VAL A 113 -4.48 -3.21 0.14
CA VAL A 113 -5.15 -3.11 -1.16
C VAL A 113 -6.51 -3.81 -1.11
N PHE A 114 -6.58 -5.00 -0.52
CA PHE A 114 -7.84 -5.73 -0.34
C PHE A 114 -8.86 -4.90 0.45
N LEU A 115 -8.47 -4.35 1.60
CA LEU A 115 -9.32 -3.48 2.41
C LEU A 115 -9.78 -2.24 1.64
N PHE A 116 -8.87 -1.62 0.89
CA PHE A 116 -9.20 -0.48 0.03
C PHE A 116 -10.25 -0.85 -1.01
N VAL A 117 -10.11 -1.98 -1.70
CA VAL A 117 -11.11 -2.46 -2.66
C VAL A 117 -12.47 -2.69 -2.00
N VAL A 118 -12.51 -3.31 -0.82
CA VAL A 118 -13.77 -3.52 -0.07
C VAL A 118 -14.43 -2.18 0.29
N LEU A 119 -13.64 -1.19 0.71
CA LEU A 119 -14.14 0.16 0.98
C LEU A 119 -14.71 0.82 -0.28
N VAL A 120 -14.00 0.74 -1.41
CA VAL A 120 -14.47 1.26 -2.70
C VAL A 120 -15.78 0.60 -3.12
N LEU A 121 -15.89 -0.73 -2.99
CA LEU A 121 -17.12 -1.45 -3.31
C LEU A 121 -18.29 -1.05 -2.42
N ARG A 122 -18.04 -0.77 -1.13
CA ARG A 122 -19.06 -0.26 -0.22
C ARG A 122 -19.58 1.10 -0.68
N GLU A 123 -18.69 2.03 -1.02
CA GLU A 123 -19.07 3.35 -1.51
C GLU A 123 -19.82 3.26 -2.84
N LEU A 124 -19.35 2.43 -3.76
CA LEU A 124 -20.02 2.17 -5.04
C LEU A 124 -21.45 1.66 -4.84
N ARG A 125 -21.67 0.73 -3.89
CA ARG A 125 -23.01 0.24 -3.56
C ARG A 125 -23.91 1.37 -3.04
N THR A 126 -23.39 2.24 -2.18
CA THR A 126 -24.15 3.41 -1.68
C THR A 126 -24.54 4.34 -2.83
N LEU A 127 -23.60 4.64 -3.74
CA LEU A 127 -23.84 5.45 -4.93
C LEU A 127 -24.89 4.82 -5.86
N LEU A 128 -24.78 3.53 -6.15
CA LEU A 128 -25.75 2.82 -7.00
C LEU A 128 -27.14 2.80 -6.36
N THR A 129 -27.23 2.59 -5.05
CA THR A 129 -28.51 2.62 -4.33
C THR A 129 -29.14 4.02 -4.40
N PHE A 130 -28.34 5.06 -4.27
CA PHE A 130 -28.78 6.44 -4.42
C PHE A 130 -29.25 6.75 -5.85
N LEU A 131 -28.50 6.30 -6.87
CA LEU A 131 -28.88 6.45 -8.28
C LEU A 131 -30.17 5.70 -8.60
N LEU A 132 -30.31 4.47 -8.11
CA LEU A 132 -31.55 3.69 -8.26
C LEU A 132 -32.73 4.37 -7.56
N ALA A 133 -32.53 4.91 -6.37
CA ALA A 133 -33.54 5.69 -5.67
C ALA A 133 -33.96 6.92 -6.48
N LEU A 134 -33.01 7.67 -7.05
CA LEU A 134 -33.28 8.78 -7.96
C LEU A 134 -34.04 8.35 -9.21
N CYS A 135 -33.69 7.20 -9.80
CA CYS A 135 -34.40 6.66 -10.97
C CYS A 135 -35.83 6.20 -10.65
N ALA A 136 -36.09 5.77 -9.41
CA ALA A 136 -37.39 5.34 -8.95
C ALA A 136 -38.33 6.51 -8.60
N VAL A 137 -37.80 7.73 -8.38
CA VAL A 137 -38.62 8.91 -8.08
C VAL A 137 -39.47 9.29 -9.32
N PRO A 138 -40.79 9.44 -9.16
CA PRO A 138 -41.66 9.77 -10.29
C PRO A 138 -41.32 11.13 -10.89
N ARG A 139 -41.39 11.21 -12.21
CA ARG A 139 -41.00 12.40 -12.98
C ARG A 139 -42.19 13.32 -13.18
N GLY A 140 -41.98 14.62 -13.04
CA GLY A 140 -43.01 15.64 -13.21
C GLY A 140 -42.50 16.89 -13.94
N PRO A 141 -43.38 17.87 -14.20
CA PRO A 141 -42.99 19.14 -14.83
C PRO A 141 -42.17 20.05 -13.91
N ALA A 142 -42.24 19.85 -12.59
CA ALA A 142 -41.49 20.60 -11.58
C ALA A 142 -41.00 19.64 -10.48
N THR A 143 -39.88 19.97 -9.85
CA THR A 143 -39.38 19.26 -8.67
C THR A 143 -40.26 19.60 -7.47
N ARG A 144 -40.89 18.62 -6.84
CA ARG A 144 -41.67 18.81 -5.61
C ARG A 144 -40.99 18.12 -4.43
N LEU A 145 -40.91 18.86 -3.32
CA LEU A 145 -40.40 18.38 -2.05
C LEU A 145 -41.51 18.62 -1.01
N GLU A 146 -42.10 17.55 -0.48
CA GLU A 146 -43.18 17.63 0.50
C GLU A 146 -42.69 17.01 1.81
N CYS A 147 -42.79 17.76 2.91
CA CYS A 147 -42.36 17.34 4.25
C CYS A 147 -40.92 16.80 4.31
N GLY A 148 -40.01 17.33 3.50
CA GLY A 148 -38.61 16.87 3.44
C GLY A 148 -38.38 15.64 2.56
N CYS A 149 -39.42 15.09 1.93
CA CYS A 149 -39.34 13.97 1.00
C CYS A 149 -39.44 14.46 -0.44
N LEU A 150 -38.57 13.95 -1.32
CA LEU A 150 -38.59 14.25 -2.74
C LEU A 150 -39.73 13.45 -3.40
N THR A 151 -40.83 14.11 -3.73
CA THR A 151 -42.04 13.46 -4.27
C THR A 151 -42.04 13.41 -5.79
N SER A 152 -41.45 14.40 -6.47
CA SER A 152 -41.26 14.36 -7.91
C SER A 152 -40.05 15.15 -8.38
N LEU A 153 -39.48 14.74 -9.52
CA LEU A 153 -38.29 15.35 -10.11
C LEU A 153 -38.62 15.96 -11.49
N ALA A 154 -38.23 17.22 -11.72
CA ALA A 154 -38.44 17.90 -13.00
C ALA A 154 -37.65 17.23 -14.12
N THR A 155 -38.31 16.87 -15.22
CA THR A 155 -37.67 16.22 -16.38
C THR A 155 -36.59 17.09 -17.05
N SER A 156 -36.75 18.42 -17.03
CA SER A 156 -35.82 19.38 -17.63
C SER A 156 -34.44 19.40 -16.97
N ARG A 157 -34.33 19.00 -15.70
CA ARG A 157 -33.05 19.00 -14.96
C ARG A 157 -32.19 17.76 -15.22
N LEU A 158 -32.79 16.66 -15.68
CA LEU A 158 -32.05 15.45 -16.03
C LEU A 158 -31.43 15.54 -17.44
N ALA A 159 -32.13 16.19 -18.38
CA ALA A 159 -31.65 16.42 -19.74
C ALA A 159 -30.48 17.43 -19.81
N ALA A 160 -30.27 18.21 -18.74
CA ALA A 160 -29.18 19.17 -18.62
C ALA A 160 -27.91 18.60 -17.97
N LEU A 161 -27.87 17.30 -17.63
CA LEU A 161 -26.61 16.64 -17.29
C LEU A 161 -25.76 16.58 -18.57
N PRO A 162 -24.59 17.26 -18.61
CA PRO A 162 -23.70 17.16 -19.76
C PRO A 162 -23.30 15.69 -19.97
N PRO A 163 -23.06 15.25 -21.23
CA PRO A 163 -22.47 13.94 -21.46
C PRO A 163 -21.18 13.86 -20.64
N TRP A 164 -21.04 12.77 -19.90
CA TRP A 164 -19.87 12.48 -19.07
C TRP A 164 -18.58 12.73 -19.88
N PRO A 165 -17.56 13.42 -19.35
CA PRO A 165 -16.26 13.52 -20.00
C PRO A 165 -15.57 12.15 -20.10
#